data_AF-A0A3P1URS5-F1
#
_entry.id   AF-A0A3P1URS5-F1
#
_cell.length_a   1.000
_cell.length_b   1.000
_cell.length_c   1.000
_cell.angle_alpha   90.00
_cell.angle_beta   90.00
_cell.angle_gamma   90.00
#
_symmetry.space_group_name_H-M   'P 1'
#
loop_
_entity.id
_entity.type
_entity.pdbx_description
1 polymer ?
#
loop_
_entity_poly.entity_id
_entity_poly.type
_entity_poly.pdbx_seq_one_letter_code
_entity_poly.pdbx_strand_id
1 'polypeptide(L)'
;MNKNYVGTYGVIKKNGGIDLLCSENGGEGNIFFSILKCIEENDNYLKVIVIGKGKEHLPKIAIIKREGYEVLKKPKFNVGDKVRLIKYPDERAIVRLIIWHEKDRRIYYILDVEGNKKRSNSWYYEDENKFEKINE
;
A
#
# COMPACT_ATOMS: atom_id res chain seq x y z
N MET A 1 1.59 -6.72 27.15
CA MET A 1 2.42 -5.80 26.34
C MET A 1 1.48 -4.95 25.50
N ASN A 2 1.36 -3.65 25.80
CA ASN A 2 0.65 -2.71 24.92
C ASN A 2 1.46 -2.60 23.63
N LYS A 3 1.11 -3.40 22.62
CA LYS A 3 1.65 -3.21 21.27
C LYS A 3 1.05 -1.91 20.76
N ASN A 4 1.87 -0.86 20.66
CA ASN A 4 1.44 0.40 20.04
C ASN A 4 1.50 0.24 18.52
N TYR A 5 0.32 0.16 17.89
CA TYR A 5 0.19 -0.02 16.43
C TYR A 5 0.20 1.29 15.68
N VAL A 6 0.01 2.43 16.35
CA VAL A 6 -0.04 3.74 15.69
C VAL A 6 1.26 4.01 14.94
N GLY A 7 1.14 4.34 13.66
CA GLY A 7 2.27 4.58 12.76
C GLY A 7 2.86 3.32 12.11
N THR A 8 2.46 2.12 12.55
CA THR A 8 2.85 0.87 11.87
C THR A 8 2.14 0.68 10.54
N TYR A 9 2.74 -0.14 9.69
CA TYR A 9 2.19 -0.55 8.40
C TYR A 9 1.82 -2.03 8.44
N GLY A 10 0.77 -2.41 7.73
CA GLY A 10 0.19 -3.75 7.86
C GLY A 10 -0.73 -4.14 6.71
N VAL A 11 -1.24 -5.36 6.78
CA VAL A 11 -2.27 -5.93 5.90
C VAL A 11 -3.32 -6.65 6.75
N ILE A 12 -4.47 -6.95 6.15
CA ILE A 12 -5.48 -7.82 6.76
C ILE A 12 -5.09 -9.29 6.54
N LYS A 13 -5.12 -10.08 7.61
CA LYS A 13 -4.95 -11.53 7.56
C LYS A 13 -6.14 -12.16 6.84
N LYS A 14 -5.84 -13.07 5.91
CA LYS A 14 -6.86 -13.79 5.11
C LYS A 14 -7.81 -14.67 5.93
N ASN A 15 -7.37 -15.15 7.09
CA ASN A 15 -8.11 -16.13 7.90
C ASN A 15 -8.90 -15.49 9.08
N GLY A 16 -8.98 -14.16 9.18
CA GLY A 16 -9.62 -13.46 10.31
C GLY A 16 -11.15 -13.30 10.21
N GLY A 17 -11.77 -13.68 9.08
CA GLY A 17 -13.17 -13.33 8.82
C GLY A 17 -13.30 -11.85 8.44
N ILE A 18 -14.52 -11.30 8.40
CA ILE A 18 -14.77 -9.90 8.02
C ILE A 18 -14.25 -8.99 9.15
N ASP A 19 -12.95 -8.71 9.11
CA ASP A 19 -12.27 -7.82 10.05
C ASP A 19 -12.43 -6.34 9.68
N LEU A 20 -13.10 -6.03 8.56
CA LEU A 20 -13.47 -4.68 8.17
C LEU A 20 -14.82 -4.31 8.79
N LEU A 21 -14.81 -3.35 9.70
CA LEU A 21 -16.01 -2.94 10.44
C LEU A 21 -16.74 -1.78 9.75
N CYS A 22 -16.00 -0.85 9.14
CA CYS A 22 -16.57 0.28 8.41
C CYS A 22 -15.54 0.88 7.44
N SER A 23 -16.01 1.47 6.34
CA SER A 23 -15.25 2.34 5.45
C SER A 23 -15.95 3.71 5.41
N GLU A 24 -15.38 4.73 6.04
CA GLU A 24 -16.04 6.04 6.25
C GLU A 24 -16.39 6.78 4.94
N ASN A 25 -15.71 6.52 3.82
CA ASN A 25 -15.87 7.29 2.57
C ASN A 25 -16.37 6.49 1.35
N GLY A 26 -17.17 5.45 1.57
CA GLY A 26 -17.95 4.82 0.49
C GLY A 26 -17.15 3.91 -0.47
N GLY A 27 -17.85 2.88 -0.93
CA GLY A 27 -17.36 1.85 -1.85
C GLY A 27 -16.97 0.55 -1.13
N GLU A 28 -17.63 -0.53 -1.51
CA GLU A 28 -17.21 -1.94 -1.34
C GLU A 28 -15.89 -2.24 -2.09
N GLY A 29 -14.91 -1.36 -1.98
CA GLY A 29 -13.58 -1.56 -2.48
C GLY A 29 -12.88 -2.56 -1.57
N ASN A 30 -12.71 -3.77 -2.09
CA ASN A 30 -11.88 -4.84 -1.54
C ASN A 30 -10.51 -4.28 -1.10
N ILE A 31 -10.35 -4.07 0.21
CA ILE A 31 -9.09 -3.65 0.85
C ILE A 31 -8.11 -4.82 0.99
N PHE A 32 -8.53 -6.04 0.64
CA PHE A 32 -7.61 -7.16 0.53
C PHE A 32 -6.51 -6.78 -0.49
N PHE A 33 -5.28 -7.19 -0.19
CA PHE A 33 -4.05 -6.80 -0.91
C PHE A 33 -3.60 -5.34 -0.76
N SER A 34 -4.29 -4.50 0.02
CA SER A 34 -3.85 -3.12 0.25
C SER A 34 -2.88 -3.04 1.43
N ILE A 35 -1.94 -2.12 1.35
CA ILE A 35 -1.11 -1.77 2.51
C ILE A 35 -1.90 -0.79 3.38
N LEU A 36 -1.84 -0.96 4.69
CA LEU A 36 -2.60 -0.18 5.67
C LEU A 36 -1.63 0.53 6.60
N LYS A 37 -1.87 1.80 6.92
CA LYS A 37 -1.16 2.51 8.00
C LYS A 37 -2.12 2.73 9.16
N CYS A 38 -1.77 2.25 10.34
CA CYS A 38 -2.56 2.54 11.54
C CYS A 38 -2.37 3.99 11.98
N ILE A 39 -3.48 4.67 12.25
CA ILE A 39 -3.53 6.08 12.67
C ILE A 39 -4.13 6.24 14.07
N GLU A 40 -4.95 5.29 14.51
CA GLU A 40 -5.56 5.27 15.84
C GLU A 40 -5.70 3.82 16.30
N GLU A 41 -5.54 3.61 17.60
CA GLU A 41 -5.69 2.32 18.26
C GLU A 41 -6.66 2.43 19.42
N ASN A 42 -7.55 1.46 19.52
CA ASN A 42 -8.44 1.20 20.65
C ASN A 42 -8.19 -0.25 21.13
N ASP A 43 -8.79 -0.67 22.24
CA ASP A 43 -8.54 -1.98 22.86
C ASP A 43 -8.75 -3.14 21.87
N ASN A 44 -9.82 -3.06 21.06
CA ASN A 44 -10.24 -4.13 20.15
C ASN A 44 -10.03 -3.81 18.66
N TYR A 45 -9.83 -2.54 18.31
CA TYR A 45 -9.91 -2.07 16.92
C TYR A 45 -8.77 -1.10 16.57
N LEU A 46 -8.43 -1.05 15.29
CA LEU A 46 -7.48 -0.11 14.72
C LEU A 46 -8.18 0.74 13.65
N LYS A 47 -8.00 2.06 13.71
CA LYS A 47 -8.32 2.95 12.59
C LYS A 47 -7.11 2.99 11.67
N VAL A 48 -7.32 2.69 10.39
CA VAL A 48 -6.25 2.59 9.39
C VAL A 48 -6.57 3.42 8.16
N ILE A 49 -5.52 3.94 7.53
CA ILE A 49 -5.57 4.51 6.19
C ILE A 49 -5.12 3.43 5.20
N VAL A 50 -5.91 3.23 4.15
CA VAL A 50 -5.56 2.37 3.02
C VAL A 50 -4.60 3.13 2.11
N ILE A 51 -3.42 2.56 1.92
CA ILE A 51 -2.37 3.07 1.07
C ILE A 51 -2.35 2.26 -0.23
N GLY A 52 -2.25 2.94 -1.37
CA GLY A 52 -1.90 2.28 -2.63
C GLY A 52 -3.04 2.02 -3.62
N LYS A 53 -4.31 2.34 -3.30
CA LYS A 53 -5.43 2.25 -4.24
C LYS A 53 -6.37 3.46 -4.13
N GLY A 54 -6.49 4.24 -5.20
CA GLY A 54 -7.50 5.30 -5.35
C GLY A 54 -7.43 5.90 -6.75
N LYS A 55 -8.59 6.07 -7.40
CA LYS A 55 -8.70 6.89 -8.63
C LYS A 55 -8.66 8.38 -8.33
N GLU A 56 -9.06 8.73 -7.12
CA GLU A 56 -9.05 10.07 -6.57
C GLU A 56 -8.18 9.96 -5.32
N HIS A 57 -7.18 10.82 -5.17
CA HIS A 57 -6.16 10.77 -4.10
C HIS A 57 -6.70 10.95 -2.67
N LEU A 58 -7.99 10.67 -2.43
CA LEU A 58 -8.62 10.69 -1.14
C LEU A 58 -8.23 9.42 -0.36
N PRO A 59 -7.68 9.58 0.86
CA PRO A 59 -7.34 8.44 1.69
C PRO A 59 -8.62 7.71 2.09
N LYS A 60 -8.71 6.43 1.75
CA LYS A 60 -9.77 5.57 2.28
C LYS A 60 -9.41 5.18 3.71
N ILE A 61 -10.30 5.50 4.65
CA ILE A 61 -10.16 5.13 6.06
C ILE A 61 -10.99 3.88 6.32
N ALA A 62 -10.43 2.94 7.07
CA ALA A 62 -11.10 1.73 7.51
C ALA A 62 -10.92 1.53 9.02
N ILE A 63 -11.90 0.91 9.66
CA ILE A 63 -11.79 0.41 11.03
C ILE A 63 -11.68 -1.10 10.94
N ILE A 64 -10.63 -1.67 11.53
CA ILE A 64 -10.38 -3.10 11.51
C ILE A 64 -10.21 -3.68 12.90
N LYS A 65 -10.47 -4.98 13.06
CA LYS A 65 -10.09 -5.67 14.29
C LYS A 65 -8.58 -5.74 14.46
N ARG A 66 -8.11 -5.56 15.68
CA ARG A 66 -6.69 -5.67 16.06
C ARG A 66 -6.11 -7.05 15.71
N GLU A 67 -6.87 -8.11 15.93
CA GLU A 67 -6.47 -9.50 15.67
C GLU A 67 -6.22 -9.80 14.19
N GLY A 68 -6.96 -9.13 13.30
CA GLY A 68 -6.86 -9.21 11.86
C GLY A 68 -5.69 -8.45 11.25
N TYR A 69 -5.03 -7.58 12.02
CA TYR A 69 -3.92 -6.77 11.54
C TYR A 69 -2.59 -7.51 11.64
N GLU A 70 -1.92 -7.64 10.50
CA GLU A 70 -0.57 -8.17 10.42
C GLU A 70 0.41 -7.05 10.07
N VAL A 71 1.35 -6.78 10.98
CA VAL A 71 2.39 -5.76 10.79
C VAL A 71 3.38 -6.21 9.72
N LEU A 72 3.74 -5.27 8.85
CA LEU A 72 4.77 -5.41 7.82
C LEU A 72 5.69 -4.19 7.81
N LYS A 73 6.78 -4.29 7.04
CA LYS A 73 7.73 -3.18 6.84
C LYS A 73 7.06 -2.02 6.11
N LYS A 74 7.33 -0.78 6.54
CA LYS A 74 6.90 0.41 5.80
C LYS A 74 7.34 0.34 4.33
N PRO A 75 6.46 0.60 3.35
CA PRO A 75 6.86 0.72 1.95
C PRO A 75 7.94 1.78 1.74
N LYS A 76 8.90 1.52 0.85
CA LYS A 76 9.99 2.45 0.51
C LYS A 76 9.50 3.72 -0.18
N PHE A 77 8.46 3.60 -0.99
CA PHE A 77 7.88 4.68 -1.79
C PHE A 77 6.43 4.93 -1.44
N ASN A 78 5.94 6.14 -1.74
CA ASN A 78 4.53 6.52 -1.63
C ASN A 78 3.90 6.64 -3.03
N VAL A 79 2.57 6.50 -3.10
CA VAL A 79 1.83 6.86 -4.32
C VAL A 79 2.07 8.34 -4.63
N GLY A 80 2.33 8.66 -5.89
CA GLY A 80 2.67 10.01 -6.35
C GLY A 80 4.16 10.33 -6.29
N ASP A 81 5.00 9.49 -5.68
CA ASP A 81 6.44 9.67 -5.75
C ASP A 81 6.90 9.60 -7.21
N LYS A 82 7.66 10.61 -7.64
CA LYS A 82 8.39 10.57 -8.91
C LYS A 82 9.59 9.64 -8.75
N VAL A 83 9.79 8.77 -9.74
CA VAL A 83 10.87 7.79 -9.76
C VAL A 83 11.50 7.69 -11.14
N ARG A 84 12.69 7.10 -11.20
CA ARG A 84 13.40 6.75 -12.43
C ARG A 84 13.74 5.25 -12.42
N LEU A 85 13.60 4.59 -13.57
CA LEU A 85 14.01 3.20 -13.73
C LEU A 85 15.53 3.09 -13.82
N ILE A 86 16.16 2.21 -13.02
CA ILE A 86 17.62 2.07 -13.01
C ILE A 86 18.14 1.55 -14.36
N LYS A 87 17.44 0.57 -14.95
CA LYS A 87 17.81 0.01 -16.25
C LYS A 87 17.56 0.98 -17.42
N TYR A 88 16.68 1.96 -17.24
CA TYR A 88 16.25 2.88 -18.28
C TYR A 88 16.26 4.30 -17.70
N PRO A 89 17.46 4.89 -17.53
CA PRO A 89 17.61 6.13 -16.77
C PRO A 89 16.90 7.34 -17.40
N ASP A 90 16.62 7.29 -18.70
CA ASP A 90 15.85 8.35 -19.37
C ASP A 90 14.34 8.26 -19.10
N GLU A 91 13.88 7.15 -18.51
CA GLU A 91 12.46 6.91 -18.26
C GLU A 91 12.04 7.36 -16.88
N ARG A 92 11.17 8.36 -16.87
CA ARG A 92 10.52 8.89 -15.68
C ARG A 92 9.18 8.20 -15.46
N ALA A 93 8.85 8.03 -14.19
CA ALA A 93 7.59 7.43 -13.82
C ALA A 93 7.06 8.00 -12.51
N ILE A 94 5.77 7.79 -12.28
CA ILE A 94 5.11 8.09 -11.01
C ILE A 94 4.68 6.77 -10.37
N VAL A 95 4.88 6.60 -9.08
CA VAL A 95 4.33 5.44 -8.36
C VAL A 95 2.81 5.56 -8.35
N ARG A 96 2.13 4.70 -9.11
CA ARG A 96 0.67 4.74 -9.28
C ARG A 96 -0.05 3.93 -8.22
N LEU A 97 0.44 2.72 -7.92
CA LEU A 97 -0.15 1.81 -6.94
C LEU A 97 0.92 1.15 -6.08
N ILE A 98 0.56 0.83 -4.84
CA ILE A 98 1.35 0.03 -3.91
C ILE A 98 0.47 -1.13 -3.45
N ILE A 99 0.95 -2.35 -3.61
CA ILE A 99 0.11 -3.53 -3.39
C ILE A 99 0.90 -4.60 -2.64
N TRP A 100 0.22 -5.28 -1.72
CA TRP A 100 0.72 -6.49 -1.07
C TRP A 100 0.42 -7.72 -1.92
N HIS A 101 1.47 -8.41 -2.37
CA HIS A 101 1.33 -9.72 -3.00
C HIS A 101 1.30 -10.80 -1.91
N GLU A 102 0.12 -11.38 -1.68
CA GLU A 102 -0.13 -12.30 -0.57
C GLU A 102 0.70 -13.59 -0.68
N LYS A 103 0.78 -14.18 -1.88
CA LYS A 103 1.48 -15.45 -2.12
C LYS A 103 2.99 -15.32 -1.91
N ASP A 104 3.58 -14.28 -2.48
CA ASP A 104 5.04 -14.08 -2.40
C ASP A 104 5.45 -13.34 -1.13
N ARG A 105 4.46 -12.82 -0.38
CA ARG A 105 4.64 -12.04 0.85
C ARG A 105 5.54 -10.82 0.62
N ARG A 106 5.27 -10.07 -0.44
CA ARG A 106 6.08 -8.93 -0.91
C ARG A 106 5.24 -7.70 -1.24
N ILE A 107 5.86 -6.54 -1.09
CA ILE A 107 5.33 -5.28 -1.63
C ILE A 107 5.74 -5.19 -3.09
N TYR A 108 4.79 -4.86 -3.96
CA TYR A 108 5.08 -4.48 -5.33
C TYR A 108 4.43 -3.14 -5.68
N TYR A 109 5.02 -2.51 -6.69
CA TYR A 109 4.62 -1.22 -7.21
C TYR A 109 4.15 -1.36 -8.64
N ILE A 110 3.12 -0.58 -8.97
CA ILE A 110 2.77 -0.29 -10.37
C ILE A 110 3.15 1.15 -10.62
N LEU A 111 3.94 1.35 -11.66
CA LEU A 111 4.39 2.68 -12.08
C LEU A 111 3.51 3.18 -13.22
N ASP A 112 3.41 4.49 -13.35
CA ASP A 112 2.98 5.14 -14.58
C ASP A 112 4.22 5.71 -15.27
N VAL A 113 4.76 4.97 -16.23
CA VAL A 113 5.97 5.31 -16.98
C VAL A 113 5.59 6.16 -18.18
N GLU A 114 6.19 7.35 -18.28
CA GLU A 114 5.86 8.34 -19.30
C GLU A 114 6.01 7.75 -20.71
N GLY A 115 4.93 7.81 -21.50
CA GLY A 115 4.90 7.28 -22.86
C GLY A 115 5.04 5.75 -22.98
N ASN A 116 5.14 4.98 -21.89
CA ASN A 116 5.47 3.56 -21.95
C ASN A 116 4.46 2.63 -21.28
N LYS A 117 3.38 2.31 -22.01
CA LYS A 117 2.31 1.43 -21.54
C LYS A 117 2.77 0.03 -21.10
N LYS A 118 3.78 -0.55 -21.76
CA LYS A 118 4.29 -1.89 -21.44
C LYS A 118 4.89 -1.91 -20.04
N ARG A 119 5.70 -0.89 -19.72
CA ARG A 119 6.31 -0.75 -18.39
C ARG A 119 5.31 -0.30 -17.33
N SER A 120 4.31 0.53 -17.70
CA SER A 120 3.22 0.89 -16.77
C SER A 120 2.33 -0.29 -16.35
N ASN A 121 2.36 -1.41 -17.09
CA ASN A 121 1.67 -2.65 -16.75
C ASN A 121 2.57 -3.71 -16.09
N SER A 122 3.86 -3.39 -15.89
CA SER A 122 4.81 -4.31 -15.25
C SER A 122 4.71 -4.23 -13.73
N TRP A 123 5.09 -5.33 -13.06
CA TRP A 123 5.15 -5.41 -11.61
C TRP A 123 6.59 -5.17 -11.17
N TYR A 124 6.77 -4.26 -10.22
CA TYR A 124 8.09 -3.94 -9.68
C TYR A 124 8.14 -4.28 -8.20
N TYR A 125 8.83 -5.36 -7.84
CA TYR A 125 8.95 -5.75 -6.44
C TYR A 125 9.93 -4.82 -5.70
N GLU A 126 9.58 -4.47 -4.45
CA GLU A 126 10.35 -3.51 -3.64
C GLU A 126 11.78 -3.97 -3.33
N ASP A 127 11.99 -5.28 -3.23
CA ASP A 127 13.28 -5.91 -2.92
C ASP A 127 14.21 -6.00 -4.14
N GLU A 128 13.68 -5.91 -5.36
CA GLU A 128 14.49 -5.92 -6.60
C GLU A 128 15.16 -4.58 -6.90
N ASN A 129 14.76 -3.49 -6.22
CA ASN A 129 15.32 -2.15 -6.37
C ASN A 129 15.46 -1.68 -7.84
N LYS A 130 14.47 -1.96 -8.70
CA LYS A 130 14.54 -1.65 -10.14
C LYS A 130 14.39 -0.15 -10.48
N PHE A 131 14.07 0.67 -9.50
CA PHE A 131 13.84 2.12 -9.65
C PHE A 131 14.21 2.85 -8.36
N GLU A 132 14.42 4.15 -8.48
CA GLU A 132 14.82 5.03 -7.38
C GLU A 132 14.01 6.32 -7.38
N LYS A 133 13.90 6.96 -6.22
CA LYS A 133 13.17 8.22 -6.06
C LYS A 133 13.99 9.37 -6.65
N ILE A 134 13.30 10.28 -7.32
CA ILE A 134 13.88 11.52 -7.84
C ILE A 134 13.19 12.70 -7.15
N ASN A 135 13.97 13.72 -6.78
CA ASN A 135 13.50 14.90 -6.05
C ASN A 135 13.20 16.08 -6.98
N GLU A 136 12.88 15.81 -8.24
CA GLU A 136 12.60 16.82 -9.28
C GLU A 136 11.30 17.59 -9.04
#